data_AF-A0A847WAA9-F1
#
_entry.id   AF-A0A847WAA9-F1
#
_cell.length_a   1.000
_cell.length_b   1.000
_cell.length_c   1.000
_cell.angle_alpha   90.00
_cell.angle_beta   90.00
_cell.angle_gamma   90.00
#
_symmetry.space_group_name_H-M   'P 1'
#
loop_
_entity.id
_entity.type
_entity.pdbx_description
1 polymer ?
#
loop_
_entity_poly.entity_id
_entity_poly.type
_entity_poly.pdbx_seq_one_letter_code
_entity_poly.pdbx_strand_id
1 'polypeptide(L)'
;DNPYSENSAQRFVYSTLLYDGLDKAAAEFTLNRMPLSSERLKLVAEEKEMIMSEQDPKVIFQLLRKELDGLNRPILIDKALEFEDEVIPLVIEKLVRSDHDTFIDNAAKLLAKSRKNYSPYLLERYAQFRSPYVRSILCLILGFRGDKDIIPWMMERFFEMKKHYPGETYDQGPLLALHELNIRFYSA
;
A
#
# COMPACT_ATOMS: atom_id res chain seq x y z
N ASP A 1 15.60 -0.33 -22.50
CA ASP A 1 14.29 -0.42 -21.84
C ASP A 1 14.20 -1.66 -20.96
N ASN A 2 13.83 -1.46 -19.69
CA ASN A 2 13.45 -2.56 -18.80
C ASN A 2 11.91 -2.62 -18.82
N PRO A 3 11.29 -3.64 -19.43
CA PRO A 3 9.84 -3.70 -19.51
C PRO A 3 9.25 -4.00 -18.12
N TYR A 4 8.08 -3.46 -17.85
CA TYR A 4 7.30 -3.92 -16.71
C TYR A 4 6.81 -5.34 -16.95
N SER A 5 6.75 -6.13 -15.88
CA SER A 5 5.95 -7.35 -15.91
C SER A 5 4.48 -6.98 -15.88
N GLU A 6 3.71 -7.45 -16.86
CA GLU A 6 2.24 -7.30 -16.87
C GLU A 6 1.60 -7.92 -15.62
N ASN A 7 2.19 -9.03 -15.13
CA ASN A 7 1.72 -9.77 -13.98
C ASN A 7 2.79 -9.75 -12.88
N SER A 8 2.63 -8.88 -11.89
CA SER A 8 3.40 -8.88 -10.65
C SER A 8 2.56 -8.33 -9.50
N ALA A 9 2.87 -8.73 -8.27
CA ALA A 9 2.22 -8.19 -7.07
C ALA A 9 2.41 -6.66 -6.99
N GLN A 10 3.61 -6.18 -7.36
CA GLN A 10 3.95 -4.76 -7.41
C GLN A 10 3.09 -4.00 -8.42
N ARG A 11 2.83 -4.58 -9.60
CA ARG A 11 1.95 -3.98 -10.60
C ARG A 11 0.52 -3.89 -10.11
N PHE A 12 0.04 -4.92 -9.41
CA PHE A 12 -1.29 -4.91 -8.79
C PHE A 12 -1.39 -3.80 -7.74
N VAL A 13 -0.48 -3.76 -6.76
CA VAL A 13 -0.44 -2.71 -5.72
C VAL A 13 -0.34 -1.33 -6.36
N TYR A 14 0.60 -1.12 -7.29
CA TYR A 14 0.76 0.14 -8.03
C TYR A 14 -0.54 0.61 -8.67
N SER A 15 -1.29 -0.29 -9.31
CA SER A 15 -2.57 0.06 -9.95
C SER A 15 -3.61 0.54 -8.94
N THR A 16 -3.65 -0.06 -7.74
CA THR A 16 -4.55 0.40 -6.66
C THR A 16 -4.14 1.75 -6.07
N LEU A 17 -2.86 2.13 -6.17
CA LEU A 17 -2.35 3.42 -5.71
C LEU A 17 -2.53 4.52 -6.77
N LEU A 18 -2.36 4.18 -8.05
CA LEU A 18 -2.45 5.12 -9.17
C LEU A 18 -3.86 5.66 -9.36
N TYR A 19 -4.87 4.79 -9.29
CA TYR A 19 -6.26 5.17 -9.54
C TYR A 19 -6.97 5.42 -8.21
N ASP A 20 -6.88 6.65 -7.70
CA ASP A 20 -7.59 7.01 -6.48
C ASP A 20 -9.10 6.77 -6.61
N GLY A 21 -9.70 6.23 -5.55
CA GLY A 21 -11.10 5.80 -5.55
C GLY A 21 -11.42 4.47 -6.27
N LEU A 22 -10.48 3.84 -6.99
CA LEU A 22 -10.75 2.57 -7.70
C LEU A 22 -11.29 1.48 -6.77
N ASP A 23 -10.68 1.31 -5.59
CA ASP A 23 -11.13 0.31 -4.62
C ASP A 23 -12.55 0.60 -4.09
N LYS A 24 -12.89 1.90 -3.92
CA LYS A 24 -14.23 2.33 -3.47
C LYS A 24 -15.25 2.03 -4.56
N ALA A 25 -14.96 2.40 -5.80
CA ALA A 25 -15.82 2.13 -6.94
C ALA A 25 -16.03 0.61 -7.15
N ALA A 26 -14.97 -0.19 -7.01
CA ALA A 26 -15.06 -1.65 -7.09
C ALA A 26 -15.92 -2.25 -5.96
N ALA A 27 -15.77 -1.75 -4.73
CA ALA A 27 -16.58 -2.18 -3.60
C ALA A 27 -18.06 -1.83 -3.79
N GLU A 28 -18.34 -0.59 -4.20
CA GLU A 28 -19.70 -0.11 -4.49
C GLU A 28 -20.36 -0.88 -5.63
N PHE A 29 -19.63 -1.09 -6.73
CA PHE A 29 -20.13 -1.90 -7.84
C PHE A 29 -20.47 -3.32 -7.38
N THR A 30 -19.58 -3.95 -6.62
CA THR A 30 -19.79 -5.32 -6.14
C THR A 30 -21.01 -5.41 -5.22
N LEU A 31 -21.18 -4.48 -4.29
CA LEU A 31 -22.35 -4.45 -3.40
C LEU A 31 -23.68 -4.24 -4.13
N ASN A 32 -23.67 -3.45 -5.21
CA ASN A 32 -24.90 -3.05 -5.91
C ASN A 32 -25.27 -3.95 -7.09
N ARG A 33 -24.29 -4.64 -7.69
CA ARG A 33 -24.46 -5.30 -9.00
C ARG A 33 -24.14 -6.79 -8.99
N MET A 34 -23.36 -7.27 -8.03
CA MET A 34 -22.97 -8.67 -7.98
C MET A 34 -23.89 -9.45 -7.05
N PRO A 35 -24.24 -10.70 -7.40
CA PRO A 35 -24.99 -11.57 -6.50
C PRO A 35 -24.09 -11.98 -5.32
N LEU A 36 -24.37 -11.44 -4.14
CA LEU A 36 -23.70 -11.80 -2.89
C LEU A 36 -24.63 -12.67 -2.02
N SER A 37 -24.07 -13.62 -1.29
CA SER A 37 -24.84 -14.40 -0.33
C SER A 37 -25.32 -13.52 0.83
N SER A 38 -26.47 -13.87 1.41
CA SER A 38 -27.01 -13.17 2.59
C SER A 38 -26.03 -13.18 3.77
N GLU A 39 -25.25 -14.27 3.91
CA GLU A 39 -24.20 -14.39 4.93
C GLU A 39 -23.07 -13.39 4.71
N ARG A 40 -22.58 -13.26 3.48
CA ARG A 40 -21.52 -12.29 3.15
C ARG A 40 -22.02 -10.85 3.30
N LEU A 41 -23.24 -10.55 2.90
CA LEU A 41 -23.84 -9.23 3.09
C LEU A 41 -23.93 -8.85 4.56
N LYS A 42 -24.34 -9.80 5.41
CA LYS A 42 -24.40 -9.60 6.87
C LYS A 42 -23.00 -9.36 7.45
N LEU A 43 -22.01 -10.17 7.08
CA LEU A 43 -20.62 -9.99 7.50
C LEU A 43 -20.09 -8.60 7.12
N VAL A 44 -20.31 -8.19 5.87
CA VAL A 44 -19.85 -6.88 5.38
C VAL A 44 -20.48 -5.74 6.18
N ALA A 45 -21.78 -5.82 6.48
CA ALA A 45 -22.48 -4.82 7.27
C ALA A 45 -21.96 -4.75 8.72
N GLU A 46 -21.77 -5.89 9.38
CA GLU A 46 -21.27 -5.97 10.77
C GLU A 46 -19.84 -5.43 10.90
N GLU A 47 -18.96 -5.80 9.97
CA GLU A 47 -17.59 -5.28 9.92
C GLU A 47 -17.57 -3.77 9.64
N LYS A 48 -18.43 -3.27 8.74
CA LYS A 48 -18.53 -1.84 8.44
C LYS A 48 -18.94 -1.05 9.69
N GLU A 49 -19.95 -1.51 10.41
CA GLU A 49 -20.41 -0.87 11.66
C GLU A 49 -19.31 -0.86 12.73
N MET A 50 -18.60 -1.98 12.90
CA MET A 50 -17.43 -2.08 13.77
C MET A 50 -16.35 -1.05 13.42
N ILE A 51 -15.96 -0.95 12.14
CA ILE A 51 -14.93 0.00 11.69
C ILE A 51 -15.38 1.44 11.95
N MET A 52 -16.62 1.78 11.56
CA MET A 52 -17.09 3.17 11.63
C MET A 52 -17.29 3.66 13.07
N SER A 53 -17.68 2.76 13.98
CA SER A 53 -17.90 3.10 15.39
C SER A 53 -16.61 3.16 16.21
N GLU A 54 -15.52 2.52 15.76
CA GLU A 54 -14.26 2.47 16.50
C GLU A 54 -13.60 3.85 16.64
N GLN A 55 -13.10 4.15 17.85
CA GLN A 55 -12.45 5.42 18.19
C GLN A 55 -11.06 5.24 18.81
N ASP A 56 -10.66 4.01 19.15
CA ASP A 56 -9.30 3.70 19.62
C ASP A 56 -8.38 3.42 18.42
N PRO A 57 -7.37 4.28 18.16
CA PRO A 57 -6.39 4.08 17.10
C PRO A 57 -5.68 2.73 17.17
N LYS A 58 -5.49 2.18 18.39
CA LYS A 58 -4.83 0.88 18.56
C LYS A 58 -5.71 -0.25 18.05
N VAL A 59 -7.02 -0.16 18.22
CA VAL A 59 -7.96 -1.15 17.68
C VAL A 59 -8.02 -1.03 16.16
N ILE A 60 -8.06 0.19 15.62
CA ILE A 60 -7.98 0.42 14.16
C ILE A 60 -6.70 -0.20 13.58
N PHE A 61 -5.56 -0.03 14.25
CA PHE A 61 -4.32 -0.69 13.88
C PHE A 61 -4.42 -2.23 13.92
N GLN A 62 -5.14 -2.82 14.89
CA GLN A 62 -5.39 -4.26 14.86
C GLN A 62 -6.26 -4.67 13.68
N LEU A 63 -7.27 -3.87 13.32
CA LEU A 63 -8.14 -4.14 12.17
C LEU A 63 -7.36 -4.15 10.85
N LEU A 64 -6.36 -3.27 10.67
CA LEU A 64 -5.47 -3.28 9.50
C LEU A 64 -4.73 -4.62 9.30
N ARG A 65 -4.59 -5.41 10.37
CA ARG A 65 -3.90 -6.70 10.38
C ARG A 65 -4.85 -7.90 10.26
N LYS A 66 -6.15 -7.68 10.45
CA LYS A 66 -7.16 -8.74 10.45
C LYS A 66 -7.63 -9.04 9.02
N GLU A 67 -7.99 -10.29 8.77
CA GLU A 67 -8.74 -10.64 7.57
C GLU A 67 -10.19 -10.15 7.73
N LEU A 68 -10.51 -9.09 6.99
CA LEU A 68 -11.87 -8.56 6.83
C LEU A 68 -12.31 -8.78 5.39
N ASP A 69 -13.61 -8.68 5.11
CA ASP A 69 -14.11 -8.72 3.74
C ASP A 69 -13.46 -7.59 2.92
N GLY A 70 -13.00 -7.93 1.71
CA GLY A 70 -12.35 -7.00 0.81
C GLY A 70 -13.18 -5.73 0.52
N LEU A 71 -14.51 -5.84 0.60
CA LEU A 71 -15.43 -4.72 0.40
C LEU A 71 -15.34 -3.64 1.49
N ASN A 72 -14.84 -3.97 2.67
CA ASN A 72 -14.67 -3.04 3.78
C ASN A 72 -13.28 -2.41 3.86
N ARG A 73 -12.32 -2.88 3.05
CA ARG A 73 -10.95 -2.34 3.05
C ARG A 73 -10.91 -0.83 2.79
N PRO A 74 -11.62 -0.26 1.80
CA PRO A 74 -11.56 1.18 1.56
C PRO A 74 -12.02 2.01 2.76
N ILE A 75 -13.08 1.56 3.45
CA ILE A 75 -13.62 2.22 4.64
C ILE A 75 -12.64 2.11 5.81
N LEU A 76 -11.98 0.96 5.97
CA LEU A 76 -10.94 0.80 6.99
C LEU A 76 -9.74 1.74 6.76
N ILE A 77 -9.29 1.89 5.50
CA ILE A 77 -8.20 2.82 5.18
C ILE A 77 -8.61 4.27 5.46
N ASP A 78 -9.81 4.68 5.04
CA ASP A 78 -10.34 6.02 5.35
C ASP A 78 -10.39 6.25 6.87
N LYS A 79 -10.88 5.26 7.62
CA LYS A 79 -10.96 5.33 9.08
C LYS A 79 -9.58 5.44 9.72
N ALA A 80 -8.60 4.68 9.24
CA ALA A 80 -7.22 4.75 9.73
C ALA A 80 -6.55 6.11 9.46
N LEU A 81 -6.93 6.80 8.37
CA LEU A 81 -6.43 8.15 8.05
C LEU A 81 -6.97 9.23 8.99
N GLU A 82 -8.11 9.01 9.65
CA GLU A 82 -8.61 9.90 10.71
C GLU A 82 -7.64 10.00 11.89
N PHE A 83 -6.88 8.92 12.15
CA PHE A 83 -5.94 8.77 13.27
C PHE A 83 -4.50 8.57 12.77
N GLU A 84 -4.12 9.22 11.67
CA GLU A 84 -2.86 8.95 10.98
C GLU A 84 -1.62 9.19 11.87
N ASP A 85 -1.68 10.13 12.82
CA ASP A 85 -0.57 10.46 13.71
C ASP A 85 -0.28 9.36 14.74
N GLU A 86 -1.30 8.62 15.14
CA GLU A 86 -1.21 7.51 16.07
C GLU A 86 -1.01 6.17 15.34
N VAL A 87 -1.69 5.97 14.21
CA VAL A 87 -1.72 4.69 13.50
C VAL A 87 -0.47 4.49 12.64
N ILE A 88 -0.02 5.50 11.90
CA ILE A 88 1.10 5.32 10.95
C ILE A 88 2.41 4.91 11.64
N PRO A 89 2.82 5.48 12.79
CA PRO A 89 4.00 5.01 13.49
C PRO A 89 3.94 3.53 13.84
N LEU A 90 2.78 3.04 14.32
CA LEU A 90 2.57 1.62 14.61
C LEU A 90 2.65 0.75 13.35
N VAL A 91 2.11 1.25 12.24
CA VAL A 91 2.16 0.56 10.94
C VAL A 91 3.59 0.42 10.45
N ILE A 92 4.39 1.49 10.51
CA ILE A 92 5.78 1.47 10.06
C ILE A 92 6.62 0.52 10.93
N GLU A 93 6.48 0.59 12.26
CA GLU A 93 7.18 -0.34 13.17
C GLU A 93 6.81 -1.80 12.89
N LYS A 94 5.54 -2.08 12.61
CA LYS A 94 5.09 -3.44 12.29
C LYS A 94 5.62 -3.91 10.93
N LEU A 95 5.68 -3.04 9.92
CA LEU A 95 6.17 -3.36 8.58
C LEU A 95 7.63 -3.87 8.60
N VAL A 96 8.48 -3.39 9.52
CA VAL A 96 9.90 -3.79 9.64
C VAL A 96 10.08 -5.31 9.62
N ARG A 97 9.15 -6.04 10.25
CA ARG A 97 9.20 -7.50 10.41
C ARG A 97 8.00 -8.22 9.81
N SER A 98 7.22 -7.55 8.95
CA SER A 98 6.00 -8.13 8.40
C SER A 98 6.27 -9.00 7.16
N ASP A 99 5.61 -10.14 7.13
CA ASP A 99 5.43 -11.07 6.01
C ASP A 99 3.93 -11.31 5.72
N HIS A 100 3.05 -10.59 6.42
CA HIS A 100 1.59 -10.74 6.28
C HIS A 100 1.06 -9.86 5.14
N ASP A 101 0.81 -10.45 3.97
CA ASP A 101 0.44 -9.77 2.73
C ASP A 101 -0.72 -8.76 2.91
N THR A 102 -1.82 -9.19 3.52
CA THR A 102 -2.98 -8.30 3.76
C THR A 102 -2.61 -7.05 4.56
N PHE A 103 -1.70 -7.18 5.52
CA PHE A 103 -1.25 -6.02 6.29
C PHE A 103 -0.31 -5.12 5.48
N ILE A 104 0.56 -5.71 4.66
CA ILE A 104 1.49 -4.97 3.79
C ILE A 104 0.70 -4.11 2.77
N ASP A 105 -0.33 -4.68 2.16
CA ASP A 105 -1.18 -3.97 1.19
C ASP A 105 -1.96 -2.83 1.86
N ASN A 106 -2.56 -3.09 3.02
CA ASN A 106 -3.26 -2.06 3.79
C ASN A 106 -2.31 -0.93 4.21
N ALA A 107 -1.09 -1.27 4.66
CA ALA A 107 -0.07 -0.31 5.04
C ALA A 107 0.39 0.54 3.84
N ALA A 108 0.56 -0.07 2.67
CA ALA A 108 0.93 0.64 1.45
C ALA A 108 -0.11 1.68 1.06
N LYS A 109 -1.39 1.31 1.08
CA LYS A 109 -2.51 2.22 0.80
C LYS A 109 -2.58 3.36 1.82
N LEU A 110 -2.46 3.04 3.11
CA LEU A 110 -2.47 4.05 4.17
C LEU A 110 -1.33 5.07 4.01
N LEU A 111 -0.10 4.60 3.82
CA LEU A 111 1.08 5.46 3.67
C LEU A 111 1.01 6.33 2.41
N ALA A 112 0.56 5.76 1.28
CA ALA A 112 0.41 6.49 0.03
C ALA A 112 -0.71 7.56 0.10
N LYS A 113 -1.76 7.33 0.89
CA LYS A 113 -2.91 8.26 1.03
C LYS A 113 -2.82 9.20 2.23
N SER A 114 -1.82 9.03 3.10
CA SER A 114 -1.60 9.88 4.26
C SER A 114 -1.49 11.37 3.89
N ARG A 115 -1.99 12.26 4.75
CA ARG A 115 -1.90 13.71 4.50
C ARG A 115 -0.47 14.17 4.66
N LYS A 116 0.21 13.71 5.72
CA LYS A 116 1.62 14.00 5.96
C LYS A 116 2.51 13.24 4.99
N ASN A 117 3.70 13.79 4.70
CA ASN A 117 4.69 13.08 3.91
C ASN A 117 5.63 12.28 4.82
N TYR A 118 5.47 10.95 4.82
CA TYR A 118 6.33 10.05 5.58
C TYR A 118 7.53 9.53 4.78
N SER A 119 7.73 9.96 3.52
CA SER A 119 8.83 9.50 2.68
C SER A 119 10.22 9.70 3.31
N PRO A 120 10.57 10.83 3.95
CA PRO A 120 11.87 10.97 4.61
C PRO A 120 12.10 9.92 5.70
N TYR A 121 11.08 9.65 6.50
CA TYR A 121 11.15 8.66 7.57
C TYR A 121 11.25 7.22 7.03
N LEU A 122 10.54 6.92 5.94
CA LEU A 122 10.63 5.62 5.27
C LEU A 122 12.03 5.39 4.64
N LEU A 123 12.62 6.44 4.06
CA LEU A 123 13.98 6.38 3.49
C LEU A 123 15.04 6.11 4.56
N GLU A 124 15.01 6.86 5.65
CA GLU A 124 15.95 6.70 6.77
C GLU A 124 15.94 5.27 7.33
N ARG A 125 14.76 4.65 7.37
CA ARG A 125 14.55 3.31 7.94
C ARG A 125 14.56 2.19 6.91
N TYR A 126 14.76 2.48 5.64
CA TYR A 126 14.59 1.51 4.55
C TYR A 126 15.41 0.22 4.74
N ALA A 127 16.65 0.34 5.22
CA ALA A 127 17.52 -0.82 5.46
C ALA A 127 17.00 -1.75 6.57
N GLN A 128 16.14 -1.28 7.46
CA GLN A 128 15.62 -2.04 8.60
C GLN A 128 14.53 -3.05 8.18
N PHE A 129 13.78 -2.76 7.11
CA PHE A 129 12.73 -3.66 6.63
C PHE A 129 13.36 -4.95 6.13
N ARG A 130 12.93 -6.09 6.70
CA ARG A 130 13.59 -7.38 6.44
C ARG A 130 13.15 -8.02 5.14
N SER A 131 11.87 -7.89 4.81
CA SER A 131 11.27 -8.53 3.63
C SER A 131 11.65 -7.76 2.35
N PRO A 132 12.21 -8.43 1.34
CA PRO A 132 12.46 -7.80 0.03
C PRO A 132 11.16 -7.40 -0.67
N TYR A 133 10.05 -8.12 -0.42
CA TYR A 133 8.72 -7.72 -0.87
C TYR A 133 8.29 -6.39 -0.23
N VAL A 134 8.41 -6.25 1.10
CA VAL A 134 8.10 -4.98 1.78
C VAL A 134 8.96 -3.85 1.23
N ARG A 135 10.27 -4.06 1.06
CA ARG A 135 11.18 -3.07 0.45
C ARG A 135 10.74 -2.66 -0.95
N SER A 136 10.28 -3.61 -1.76
CA SER A 136 9.75 -3.38 -3.10
C SER A 136 8.47 -2.53 -3.07
N ILE A 137 7.54 -2.83 -2.16
CA ILE A 137 6.31 -2.04 -1.96
C ILE A 137 6.61 -0.64 -1.41
N LEU A 138 7.58 -0.48 -0.50
CA LEU A 138 8.01 0.83 -0.01
C LEU A 138 8.56 1.71 -1.14
N CYS A 139 9.27 1.13 -2.12
CA CYS A 139 9.69 1.87 -3.30
C CYS A 139 8.50 2.47 -4.06
N LEU A 140 7.38 1.74 -4.20
CA LEU A 140 6.16 2.29 -4.83
C LEU A 140 5.65 3.51 -4.07
N ILE A 141 5.52 3.41 -2.74
CA ILE A 141 5.06 4.52 -1.89
C ILE A 141 5.97 5.74 -2.06
N LEU A 142 7.29 5.52 -2.07
CA LEU A 142 8.28 6.56 -2.32
C LEU A 142 8.17 7.15 -3.73
N GLY A 143 7.80 6.36 -4.74
CA GLY A 143 7.52 6.85 -6.09
C GLY A 143 6.36 7.84 -6.14
N PHE A 144 5.27 7.58 -5.39
CA PHE A 144 4.10 8.46 -5.32
C PHE A 144 4.30 9.69 -4.42
N ARG A 145 5.12 9.57 -3.36
CA ARG A 145 5.16 10.57 -2.27
C ARG A 145 6.50 11.26 -2.09
N GLY A 146 7.58 10.65 -2.56
CA GLY A 146 8.93 11.18 -2.43
C GLY A 146 9.21 12.31 -3.40
N ASP A 147 10.29 13.03 -3.12
CA ASP A 147 10.77 14.14 -3.92
C ASP A 147 11.70 13.67 -5.04
N LYS A 148 12.05 14.59 -5.94
CA LYS A 148 12.86 14.30 -7.13
C LYS A 148 14.26 13.78 -6.82
N ASP A 149 14.81 14.16 -5.68
CA ASP A 149 16.16 13.81 -5.22
C ASP A 149 16.35 12.31 -4.92
N ILE A 150 15.26 11.56 -4.72
CA ILE A 150 15.34 10.11 -4.46
C ILE A 150 15.62 9.28 -5.71
N ILE A 151 15.55 9.87 -6.92
CA ILE A 151 15.65 9.14 -8.19
C ILE A 151 16.95 8.33 -8.30
N PRO A 152 18.15 8.89 -8.02
CA PRO A 152 19.39 8.11 -8.02
C PRO A 152 19.35 6.92 -7.07
N TRP A 153 18.86 7.14 -5.85
CA TRP A 153 18.71 6.09 -4.84
C TRP A 153 17.72 5.00 -5.33
N MET A 154 16.62 5.38 -5.98
CA MET A 154 15.63 4.45 -6.52
C MET A 154 16.22 3.59 -7.66
N MET A 155 17.06 4.17 -8.51
CA MET A 155 17.78 3.42 -9.56
C MET A 155 18.71 2.36 -8.96
N GLU A 156 19.43 2.70 -7.89
CA GLU A 156 20.27 1.71 -7.18
C GLU A 156 19.43 0.55 -6.64
N ARG A 157 18.27 0.83 -6.03
CA ARG A 157 17.38 -0.21 -5.51
C ARG A 157 16.85 -1.12 -6.61
N PHE A 158 16.55 -0.58 -7.79
CA PHE A 158 16.17 -1.38 -8.96
C PHE A 158 17.25 -2.39 -9.34
N PHE A 159 18.49 -1.92 -9.55
CA PHE A 159 19.59 -2.81 -9.93
C PHE A 159 19.97 -3.79 -8.82
N GLU A 160 19.92 -3.35 -7.55
CA GLU A 160 20.15 -4.21 -6.39
C GLU A 160 19.15 -5.35 -6.34
N MET A 161 17.84 -5.07 -6.43
CA MET A 161 16.80 -6.10 -6.36
C MET A 161 16.88 -7.06 -7.54
N LYS A 162 17.09 -6.55 -8.76
CA LYS A 162 17.25 -7.37 -9.96
C LYS A 162 18.44 -8.32 -9.87
N LYS A 163 19.54 -7.88 -9.22
CA LYS A 163 20.75 -8.68 -9.02
C LYS A 163 20.58 -9.74 -7.93
N HIS A 164 20.00 -9.39 -6.79
CA HIS A 164 19.91 -10.28 -5.62
C HIS A 164 18.74 -11.26 -5.71
N TYR A 165 17.68 -10.91 -6.43
CA TYR A 165 16.46 -11.71 -6.54
C TYR A 165 16.04 -11.93 -8.00
N PRO A 166 16.90 -12.54 -8.85
CA PRO A 166 16.65 -12.64 -10.29
C PRO A 166 15.46 -13.53 -10.68
N GLY A 167 14.97 -14.38 -9.78
CA GLY A 167 13.77 -15.21 -9.98
C GLY A 167 12.47 -14.60 -9.46
N GLU A 168 12.56 -13.44 -8.81
CA GLU A 168 11.43 -12.74 -8.21
C GLU A 168 11.11 -11.46 -9.00
N THR A 169 9.98 -10.83 -8.69
CA THR A 169 9.55 -9.57 -9.32
C THR A 169 9.80 -8.34 -8.45
N TYR A 170 10.66 -8.44 -7.43
CA TYR A 170 10.87 -7.35 -6.47
C TYR A 170 11.45 -6.09 -7.11
N ASP A 171 12.21 -6.21 -8.19
CA ASP A 171 12.71 -5.07 -8.97
C ASP A 171 11.57 -4.24 -9.60
N GLN A 172 10.38 -4.81 -9.77
CA GLN A 172 9.23 -4.11 -10.34
C GLN A 172 8.76 -2.95 -9.47
N GLY A 173 8.94 -3.03 -8.15
CA GLY A 173 8.61 -1.96 -7.21
C GLY A 173 9.37 -0.67 -7.51
N PRO A 174 10.72 -0.66 -7.41
CA PRO A 174 11.51 0.51 -7.77
C PRO A 174 11.42 0.88 -9.25
N LEU A 175 11.22 -0.06 -10.18
CA LEU A 175 10.99 0.28 -11.58
C LEU A 175 9.72 1.11 -11.76
N LEU A 176 8.57 0.63 -11.28
CA LEU A 176 7.29 1.36 -11.33
C LEU A 176 7.39 2.72 -10.62
N ALA A 177 8.11 2.78 -9.49
CA ALA A 177 8.35 4.02 -8.78
C ALA A 177 9.16 5.04 -9.59
N LEU A 178 10.20 4.62 -10.32
CA LEU A 178 10.97 5.49 -11.21
C LEU A 178 10.10 6.08 -12.32
N HIS A 179 9.15 5.30 -12.83
CA HIS A 179 8.22 5.78 -13.84
C HIS A 179 7.23 6.80 -13.29
N GLU A 180 6.71 6.57 -12.09
CA GLU A 180 5.88 7.56 -11.40
C GLU A 180 6.65 8.87 -11.16
N LEU A 181 7.90 8.78 -10.68
CA LEU A 181 8.77 9.95 -10.50
C LEU A 181 9.05 10.67 -11.83
N ASN A 182 9.24 9.92 -12.92
CA ASN A 182 9.42 10.51 -14.26
C ASN A 182 8.16 11.27 -14.71
N ILE A 183 6.98 10.68 -14.52
CA ILE A 183 5.70 11.34 -14.83
C ILE A 183 5.55 12.62 -14.01
N ARG A 184 5.77 12.54 -12.70
CA ARG A 184 5.60 13.66 -11.76
C ARG A 184 6.56 14.83 -12.00
N PHE A 185 7.77 14.58 -12.47
CA PHE A 185 8.84 15.62 -12.50
C PHE A 185 9.44 15.92 -13.87
N TYR A 186 9.15 15.12 -14.90
CA TYR A 186 9.78 15.23 -16.22
C TYR A 186 8.82 15.08 -17.40
N SER A 187 7.65 14.46 -17.23
CA SER A 187 6.61 14.44 -18.26
C SER A 187 5.75 15.69 -18.16
N ALA A 188 6.13 16.72 -18.93
CA ALA A 188 5.32 17.91 -19.20
C ALA A 188 4.56 17.76 -20.52
#